data_AF-A0A1D6M6I0-F1
#
_entry.id   AF-A0A1D6M6I0-F1
#
_cell.length_a   1.000
_cell.length_b   1.000
_cell.length_c   1.000
_cell.angle_alpha   90.00
_cell.angle_beta   90.00
_cell.angle_gamma   90.00
#
_symmetry.space_group_name_H-M   'P 1'
#
loop_
_entity.id
_entity.type
_entity.pdbx_description
1 polymer ?
#
loop_
_entity_poly.entity_id
_entity_poly.type
_entity_poly.pdbx_seq_one_letter_code
_entity_poly.pdbx_strand_id
1 'polypeptide(L)'
;MGDILIPSLMVGDCSHSLCVRVSRLREFLDPQDDSRLLHTDLVLLDEEGNSIHAQIYPPLCQQFSALLDEGGVYNLKYFLVRKANRFYKPVENCSMISFTKWTTVEVVLQIPLAFPVCTYNLTPIEQLQPRMDYKEYFTDVLGVVSVISHVSSLRTRGRQAKVMKRTVTISNARDTGPTVDVVLWGEWATAFPTEQVHRDSGSSPHIIIFVGTLVRSYADNVSLSGGSSCMWYINAPVPEVNALRASTEPNHRPIIWDQRKVAVESTIVAVPEHKKLKDIKYLHPFENKKKEWLVIVKVLKINRSWWYTACKKCLRTTKPHSDTYKCTNNSCDSIGSPTPRLNTL
;
A
#
# COMPACT_ATOMS: atom_id res chain seq x y z
N MET A 1 -24.54 -4.68 23.11
CA MET A 1 -23.31 -3.88 22.94
C MET A 1 -22.19 -4.57 23.70
N GLY A 2 -20.93 -4.27 23.36
CA GLY A 2 -19.76 -4.92 23.95
C GLY A 2 -19.56 -4.51 25.42
N ASP A 3 -18.74 -5.27 26.13
CA ASP A 3 -18.33 -4.95 27.51
C ASP A 3 -17.25 -3.86 27.52
N ILE A 4 -16.50 -3.73 26.42
CA ILE A 4 -15.33 -2.85 26.27
C ILE A 4 -15.26 -2.23 24.87
N LEU A 5 -14.49 -1.14 24.76
CA LEU A 5 -14.18 -0.44 23.51
C LEU A 5 -12.70 -0.62 23.12
N ILE A 6 -12.36 -0.38 21.86
CA ILE A 6 -11.01 -0.56 21.32
C ILE A 6 -9.94 0.20 22.13
N PRO A 7 -10.14 1.46 22.55
CA PRO A 7 -9.12 2.21 23.30
C PRO A 7 -8.76 1.62 24.67
N SER A 8 -9.63 0.77 25.24
CA SER A 8 -9.41 0.12 26.54
C SER A 8 -8.60 -1.18 26.45
N LEU A 9 -8.28 -1.65 25.24
CA LEU A 9 -7.56 -2.91 25.03
C LEU A 9 -6.11 -2.82 25.51
N MET A 10 -5.75 -3.76 26.38
CA MET A 10 -4.39 -3.94 26.89
C MET A 10 -3.73 -5.15 26.21
N VAL A 11 -2.42 -5.08 25.97
CA VAL A 11 -1.65 -6.21 25.41
C VAL A 11 -1.75 -7.43 26.33
N GLY A 12 -2.09 -8.57 25.75
CA GLY A 12 -2.37 -9.82 26.47
C GLY A 12 -3.67 -10.47 26.01
N ASP A 13 -4.08 -11.51 26.72
CA ASP A 13 -5.34 -12.19 26.46
C ASP A 13 -6.53 -11.32 26.87
N CYS A 14 -7.54 -11.24 26.01
CA CYS A 14 -8.78 -10.51 26.28
C CYS A 14 -9.97 -11.47 26.28
N SER A 15 -10.65 -11.57 27.42
CA SER A 15 -11.87 -12.38 27.60
C SER A 15 -13.17 -11.56 27.54
N HIS A 16 -13.08 -10.22 27.54
CA HIS A 16 -14.23 -9.33 27.49
C HIS A 16 -14.87 -9.30 26.10
N SER A 17 -16.17 -8.99 26.05
CA SER A 17 -16.88 -8.79 24.78
C SER A 17 -16.49 -7.47 24.13
N LEU A 18 -16.06 -7.54 22.87
CA LEU A 18 -15.80 -6.37 22.03
C LEU A 18 -16.76 -6.37 20.85
N CYS A 19 -17.66 -5.38 20.78
CA CYS A 19 -18.63 -5.25 19.70
C CYS A 19 -18.04 -4.43 18.56
N VAL A 20 -17.83 -5.04 17.40
CA VAL A 20 -17.13 -4.40 16.28
C VAL A 20 -17.77 -4.70 14.92
N ARG A 21 -17.71 -3.74 14.01
CA ARG A 21 -17.94 -3.94 12.59
C ARG A 21 -16.66 -4.38 11.88
N VAL A 22 -16.73 -5.40 11.04
CA VAL A 22 -15.68 -5.73 10.08
C VAL A 22 -15.76 -4.74 8.92
N SER A 23 -15.04 -3.63 9.00
CA SER A 23 -15.04 -2.59 7.96
C SER A 23 -14.32 -3.03 6.69
N ARG A 24 -13.25 -3.83 6.83
CA ARG A 24 -12.48 -4.40 5.71
C ARG A 24 -12.10 -5.83 6.05
N LEU A 25 -12.19 -6.74 5.09
CA LEU A 25 -11.75 -8.14 5.20
C LEU A 25 -10.99 -8.52 3.93
N ARG A 26 -9.75 -9.01 4.08
CA ARG A 26 -8.89 -9.36 2.94
C ARG A 26 -8.00 -10.56 3.21
N GLU A 27 -7.93 -11.46 2.25
CA GLU A 27 -6.97 -12.57 2.25
C GLU A 27 -5.62 -12.12 1.70
N PHE A 28 -4.53 -12.48 2.39
CA PHE A 28 -3.16 -12.23 1.97
C PHE A 28 -2.50 -13.53 1.56
N LEU A 29 -2.30 -13.69 0.25
CA LEU A 29 -1.66 -14.84 -0.37
C LEU A 29 -0.14 -14.63 -0.48
N ASP A 30 0.61 -15.73 -0.55
CA ASP A 30 2.05 -15.70 -0.76
C ASP A 30 2.36 -15.12 -2.15
N PRO A 31 3.16 -14.05 -2.26
CA PRO A 31 3.53 -13.44 -3.54
C PRO A 31 4.23 -14.38 -4.53
N GLN A 32 4.74 -15.53 -4.09
CA GLN A 32 5.39 -16.56 -4.91
C GLN A 32 4.51 -17.79 -5.16
N ASP A 33 3.42 -17.94 -4.40
CA ASP A 33 2.49 -19.06 -4.47
C ASP A 33 1.08 -18.57 -4.12
N ASP A 34 0.33 -18.19 -5.15
CA ASP A 34 -1.02 -17.64 -5.00
C ASP A 34 -2.03 -18.67 -4.42
N SER A 35 -1.65 -19.94 -4.25
CA SER A 35 -2.48 -20.94 -3.55
C SER A 35 -2.29 -20.92 -2.03
N ARG A 36 -1.22 -20.29 -1.54
CA ARG A 36 -0.84 -20.30 -0.14
C ARG A 36 -1.34 -19.04 0.56
N LEU A 37 -2.40 -19.20 1.35
CA LEU A 37 -2.87 -18.16 2.28
C LEU A 37 -1.88 -17.99 3.44
N LEU A 38 -1.40 -16.76 3.63
CA LEU A 38 -0.53 -16.39 4.75
C LEU A 38 -1.35 -15.98 5.98
N HIS A 39 -2.37 -15.14 5.79
CA HIS A 39 -3.30 -14.68 6.82
C HIS A 39 -4.52 -13.97 6.20
N THR A 40 -5.57 -13.78 7.00
CA THR A 40 -6.68 -12.87 6.70
C THR A 40 -6.52 -11.60 7.52
N ASP A 41 -6.48 -10.45 6.87
CA ASP A 41 -6.46 -9.12 7.48
C ASP A 41 -7.87 -8.57 7.64
N LEU A 42 -8.11 -7.95 8.79
CA LEU A 42 -9.36 -7.32 9.16
C LEU A 42 -9.11 -5.89 9.65
N VAL A 43 -10.01 -4.97 9.33
CA VAL A 43 -10.08 -3.67 10.02
C VAL A 43 -11.41 -3.62 10.76
N LEU A 44 -11.32 -3.49 12.07
CA LEU A 44 -12.45 -3.53 12.98
C LEU A 44 -12.75 -2.13 13.49
N LEU A 45 -14.04 -1.77 13.57
CA LEU A 45 -14.54 -0.52 14.13
C LEU A 45 -15.44 -0.79 15.31
N ASP A 46 -15.24 -0.11 16.44
CA ASP A 46 -16.23 -0.11 17.51
C ASP A 46 -17.35 0.93 17.26
N GLU A 47 -18.31 0.99 18.17
CA GLU A 47 -19.48 1.87 18.05
C GLU A 47 -19.14 3.36 18.14
N GLU A 48 -17.99 3.72 18.70
CA GLU A 48 -17.49 5.10 18.77
C GLU A 48 -16.59 5.47 17.58
N GLY A 49 -16.31 4.52 16.69
CA GLY A 49 -15.49 4.74 15.49
C GLY A 49 -14.00 4.62 15.71
N ASN A 50 -13.58 4.13 16.88
CA ASN A 50 -12.20 3.72 17.06
C ASN A 50 -11.92 2.53 16.16
N SER A 51 -10.68 2.41 15.70
CA SER A 51 -10.31 1.37 14.74
C SER A 51 -9.10 0.57 15.21
N ILE A 52 -9.10 -0.73 14.87
CA ILE A 52 -7.99 -1.63 15.17
C ILE A 52 -7.77 -2.61 14.02
N HIS A 53 -6.49 -2.89 13.74
CA HIS A 53 -6.11 -3.95 12.82
C HIS A 53 -6.27 -5.30 13.50
N ALA A 54 -6.80 -6.31 12.81
CA ALA A 54 -6.82 -7.68 13.29
C ALA A 54 -6.32 -8.67 12.24
N GLN A 55 -5.74 -9.77 12.70
CA GLN A 55 -5.21 -10.83 11.86
C GLN A 55 -5.68 -12.21 12.31
N ILE A 56 -6.08 -13.02 11.32
CA ILE A 56 -6.37 -14.44 11.48
C ILE A 56 -5.30 -15.21 10.71
N TYR A 57 -4.60 -16.13 11.37
CA TYR A 57 -3.58 -16.96 10.72
C TYR A 57 -4.13 -18.37 10.44
N PRO A 58 -3.65 -19.08 9.40
CA PRO A 58 -3.96 -20.48 9.19
C PRO A 58 -3.64 -21.34 10.44
N PRO A 59 -4.43 -22.37 10.74
CA PRO A 59 -5.58 -22.87 9.98
C PRO A 59 -6.90 -22.12 10.25
N LEU A 60 -6.91 -21.16 11.19
CA LEU A 60 -8.13 -20.49 11.67
C LEU A 60 -8.83 -19.67 10.58
N CYS A 61 -8.12 -19.25 9.52
CA CYS A 61 -8.71 -18.54 8.38
C CYS A 61 -9.91 -19.29 7.80
N GLN A 62 -9.79 -20.61 7.62
CA GLN A 62 -10.87 -21.45 7.06
C GLN A 62 -12.06 -21.58 8.01
N GLN A 63 -11.81 -21.54 9.32
CA GLN A 63 -12.88 -21.61 10.33
C GLN A 63 -13.68 -20.31 10.36
N PHE A 64 -12.99 -19.17 10.33
CA PHE A 64 -13.63 -17.86 10.48
C PHE A 64 -14.14 -17.27 9.17
N SER A 65 -13.69 -17.74 8.01
CA SER A 65 -14.20 -17.29 6.71
C SER A 65 -15.69 -17.58 6.51
N ALA A 66 -16.22 -18.61 7.17
CA ALA A 66 -17.65 -18.94 7.16
C ALA A 66 -18.47 -18.13 8.19
N LEU A 67 -17.81 -17.38 9.09
CA LEU A 67 -18.45 -16.67 10.20
C LEU A 67 -18.38 -15.14 10.06
N LEU A 68 -17.42 -14.64 9.28
CA LEU A 68 -17.13 -13.21 9.14
C LEU A 68 -17.38 -12.75 7.71
N ASP A 69 -18.18 -11.71 7.58
CA ASP A 69 -18.46 -11.00 6.34
C ASP A 69 -18.01 -9.54 6.46
N GLU A 70 -17.49 -8.99 5.37
CA GLU A 70 -17.24 -7.54 5.27
C GLU A 70 -18.56 -6.77 5.44
N GLY A 71 -18.57 -5.77 6.32
CA GLY A 71 -19.74 -4.99 6.70
C GLY A 71 -20.54 -5.53 7.89
N GLY A 72 -20.36 -6.80 8.27
CA GLY A 72 -21.02 -7.43 9.41
C GLY A 72 -20.56 -6.87 10.76
N VAL A 73 -21.44 -6.91 11.76
CA VAL A 73 -21.16 -6.50 13.14
C VAL A 73 -21.21 -7.71 14.06
N TYR A 74 -20.19 -7.84 14.92
CA TYR A 74 -19.96 -9.03 15.73
C TYR A 74 -19.53 -8.67 17.15
N ASN A 75 -19.93 -9.50 18.11
CA ASN A 75 -19.30 -9.54 19.43
C ASN A 75 -18.14 -10.56 19.38
N LEU A 76 -16.93 -10.07 19.63
CA LEU A 76 -15.71 -10.87 19.73
C LEU A 76 -15.36 -11.11 21.20
N LYS A 77 -15.00 -12.33 21.58
CA LYS A 77 -14.41 -12.66 22.89
C LYS A 77 -13.23 -13.62 22.72
N TYR A 78 -12.39 -13.72 23.75
CA TYR A 78 -11.28 -14.68 23.83
C TYR A 78 -10.27 -14.54 22.68
N PHE A 79 -9.84 -13.31 22.44
CA PHE A 79 -8.83 -12.97 21.44
C PHE A 79 -7.56 -12.44 22.10
N LEU A 80 -6.46 -12.43 21.35
CA LEU A 80 -5.17 -11.93 21.83
C LEU A 80 -4.97 -10.50 21.34
N VAL A 81 -4.62 -9.57 22.24
CA VAL A 81 -4.16 -8.24 21.88
C VAL A 81 -2.63 -8.24 21.89
N ARG A 82 -2.02 -7.81 20.79
CA ARG A 82 -0.57 -7.69 20.64
C ARG A 82 -0.18 -6.32 20.11
N LYS A 83 1.11 -6.00 20.15
CA LYS A 83 1.62 -4.78 19.49
C LYS A 83 1.35 -4.86 17.99
N ALA A 84 0.94 -3.74 17.41
CA ALA A 84 0.71 -3.61 15.98
C ALA A 84 1.99 -3.91 15.17
N ASN A 85 1.80 -4.34 13.93
CA ASN A 85 2.90 -4.54 13.00
C ASN A 85 3.72 -3.25 12.81
N ARG A 86 5.02 -3.40 12.57
CA ARG A 86 5.93 -2.26 12.40
C ARG A 86 5.64 -1.46 11.12
N PHE A 87 5.15 -2.14 10.09
CA PHE A 87 4.94 -1.58 8.76
C PHE A 87 3.56 -1.97 8.23
N TYR A 88 3.07 -1.20 7.27
CA TYR A 88 1.86 -1.46 6.50
C TYR A 88 0.62 -1.57 7.39
N LYS A 89 0.54 -0.72 8.41
CA LYS A 89 -0.64 -0.63 9.28
C LYS A 89 -1.79 0.02 8.51
N PRO A 90 -2.98 -0.59 8.48
CA PRO A 90 -4.14 -0.04 7.77
C PRO A 90 -4.89 1.04 8.56
N VAL A 91 -4.59 1.19 9.85
CA VAL A 91 -5.19 2.16 10.77
C VAL A 91 -4.17 2.63 11.81
N GLU A 92 -4.39 3.82 12.37
CA GLU A 92 -3.56 4.37 13.45
C GLU A 92 -3.91 3.75 14.80
N ASN A 93 -3.26 2.62 15.10
CA ASN A 93 -3.35 1.98 16.41
C ASN A 93 -2.00 1.32 16.74
N CYS A 94 -1.57 1.42 18.00
CA CYS A 94 -0.32 0.80 18.48
C CYS A 94 -0.51 -0.69 18.86
N SER A 95 -1.76 -1.13 18.97
CA SER A 95 -2.18 -2.50 19.24
C SER A 95 -2.90 -3.09 18.02
N MET A 96 -2.94 -4.42 17.97
CA MET A 96 -3.71 -5.17 17.00
C MET A 96 -4.28 -6.44 17.64
N ILE A 97 -5.36 -6.96 17.08
CA ILE A 97 -5.97 -8.21 17.53
C ILE A 97 -5.42 -9.39 16.73
N SER A 98 -5.17 -10.51 17.40
CA SER A 98 -4.97 -11.81 16.76
C SER A 98 -6.03 -12.78 17.23
N PHE A 99 -6.70 -13.39 16.27
CA PHE A 99 -7.68 -14.43 16.55
C PHE A 99 -6.96 -15.67 17.06
N THR A 100 -7.55 -16.31 18.06
CA THR A 100 -7.08 -17.57 18.63
C THR A 100 -8.09 -18.67 18.31
N LYS A 101 -7.73 -19.92 18.58
CA LYS A 101 -8.67 -21.06 18.46
C LYS A 101 -9.88 -20.96 19.41
N TRP A 102 -9.79 -20.09 20.42
CA TRP A 102 -10.83 -19.86 21.41
C TRP A 102 -11.71 -18.65 21.09
N THR A 103 -11.32 -17.85 20.08
CA THR A 103 -12.06 -16.64 19.74
C THR A 103 -13.48 -16.99 19.30
N THR A 104 -14.46 -16.42 19.99
CA THR A 104 -15.87 -16.58 19.63
C THR A 104 -16.32 -15.37 18.83
N VAL A 105 -17.14 -15.62 17.82
CA VAL A 105 -17.71 -14.61 16.93
C VAL A 105 -19.22 -14.78 16.97
N GLU A 106 -19.93 -13.81 17.52
CA GLU A 106 -21.39 -13.81 17.58
C GLU A 106 -21.93 -12.65 16.75
N VAL A 107 -22.80 -12.94 15.77
CA VAL A 107 -23.37 -11.90 14.90
C VAL A 107 -24.34 -11.00 15.69
N VAL A 108 -24.24 -9.70 15.44
CA VAL A 108 -25.14 -8.69 16.00
C VAL A 108 -26.14 -8.28 14.91
N LEU A 109 -27.41 -8.66 15.10
CA LEU A 109 -28.48 -8.37 14.13
C LEU A 109 -29.07 -6.96 14.29
N GLN A 110 -29.14 -6.47 15.53
CA GLN A 110 -29.68 -5.14 15.83
C GLN A 110 -28.54 -4.14 15.91
N ILE A 111 -28.21 -3.55 14.75
CA ILE A 111 -27.10 -2.61 14.61
C ILE A 111 -27.63 -1.18 14.73
N PRO A 112 -27.09 -0.35 15.64
CA PRO A 112 -27.42 1.07 15.69
C PRO A 112 -27.17 1.75 14.34
N LEU A 113 -28.08 2.62 13.89
CA LEU A 113 -27.92 3.35 12.62
C LEU A 113 -26.65 4.22 12.60
N ALA A 114 -26.18 4.67 13.76
CA ALA A 114 -24.98 5.46 13.91
C ALA A 114 -23.67 4.63 13.92
N PHE A 115 -23.75 3.29 13.89
CA PHE A 115 -22.56 2.44 14.00
C PHE A 115 -21.63 2.67 12.78
N PRO A 116 -20.38 3.10 12.98
CA PRO A 116 -19.46 3.46 11.90
C PRO A 116 -19.25 2.35 10.87
N VAL A 117 -19.22 2.73 9.59
CA VAL A 117 -19.15 1.79 8.45
C VAL A 117 -17.73 1.66 7.90
N CYS A 118 -17.01 2.78 7.81
CA CYS A 118 -15.67 2.85 7.26
C CYS A 118 -14.74 3.70 8.14
N THR A 119 -13.45 3.46 8.00
CA THR A 119 -12.38 4.31 8.56
C THR A 119 -11.33 4.59 7.51
N TYR A 120 -10.73 5.77 7.60
CA TYR A 120 -9.68 6.25 6.72
C TYR A 120 -8.86 7.31 7.46
N ASN A 121 -7.61 7.50 7.03
CA ASN A 121 -6.79 8.63 7.44
C ASN A 121 -6.29 9.39 6.21
N LEU A 122 -7.11 10.36 5.76
CA LEU A 122 -6.91 11.05 4.49
C LEU A 122 -5.62 11.87 4.51
N THR A 123 -4.77 11.60 3.53
CA THR A 123 -3.61 12.43 3.20
C THR A 123 -3.96 13.30 1.99
N PRO A 124 -3.83 14.64 2.08
CA PRO A 124 -4.01 15.51 0.93
C PRO A 124 -3.07 15.14 -0.21
N ILE A 125 -3.54 15.22 -1.47
CA ILE A 125 -2.75 14.90 -2.66
C ILE A 125 -1.43 15.70 -2.71
N GLU A 126 -1.43 16.95 -2.25
CA GLU A 126 -0.26 17.83 -2.17
C GLU A 126 0.82 17.31 -1.21
N GLN A 127 0.43 16.47 -0.24
CA GLN A 127 1.28 15.95 0.83
C GLN A 127 1.70 14.49 0.60
N LEU A 128 1.60 13.99 -0.63
CA LEU A 128 2.01 12.63 -0.95
C LEU A 128 3.54 12.48 -1.07
N GLN A 129 4.26 13.51 -1.49
CA GLN A 129 5.70 13.42 -1.68
C GLN A 129 6.48 13.09 -0.37
N PRO A 130 6.17 13.67 0.80
CA PRO A 130 6.77 13.25 2.08
C PRO A 130 6.45 11.81 2.50
N ARG A 131 5.38 11.22 1.97
CA ARG A 131 4.99 9.82 2.22
C ARG A 131 5.75 8.82 1.33
N MET A 132 6.60 9.29 0.42
CA MET A 132 7.48 8.41 -0.34
C MET A 132 8.37 7.58 0.60
N ASP A 133 8.42 6.27 0.37
CA ASP A 133 9.12 5.28 1.21
C ASP A 133 8.65 5.21 2.69
N TYR A 134 7.63 5.96 3.08
CA TYR A 134 6.96 5.83 4.36
C TYR A 134 6.15 4.53 4.36
N LYS A 135 6.60 3.56 5.16
CA LYS A 135 6.04 2.20 5.18
C LYS A 135 5.30 1.87 6.46
N GLU A 136 5.23 2.79 7.42
CA GLU A 136 4.62 2.47 8.71
C GLU A 136 3.09 2.33 8.58
N TYR A 137 2.45 3.27 7.89
CA TYR A 137 1.02 3.20 7.56
C TYR A 137 0.83 3.20 6.05
N PHE A 138 -0.29 2.62 5.61
CA PHE A 138 -0.81 2.90 4.28
C PHE A 138 -1.24 4.36 4.15
N THR A 139 -1.36 4.81 2.91
CA THR A 139 -1.85 6.15 2.57
C THR A 139 -3.27 6.02 2.06
N ASP A 140 -4.16 6.83 2.62
CA ASP A 140 -5.53 6.95 2.15
C ASP A 140 -5.71 8.33 1.50
N VAL A 141 -6.46 8.39 0.40
CA VAL A 141 -6.67 9.63 -0.35
C VAL A 141 -8.13 9.77 -0.77
N LEU A 142 -8.58 11.00 -0.85
CA LEU A 142 -9.89 11.40 -1.34
C LEU A 142 -9.69 12.21 -2.63
N GLY A 143 -10.54 11.99 -3.63
CA GLY A 143 -10.53 12.86 -4.80
C GLY A 143 -11.69 12.62 -5.75
N VAL A 144 -11.88 13.56 -6.66
CA VAL A 144 -12.82 13.43 -7.79
C VAL A 144 -12.14 12.63 -8.89
N VAL A 145 -12.80 11.59 -9.38
CA VAL A 145 -12.31 10.80 -10.53
C VAL A 145 -12.43 11.62 -11.80
N SER A 146 -11.33 11.72 -12.56
CA SER A 146 -11.30 12.48 -13.82
C SER A 146 -11.03 11.58 -15.04
N VAL A 147 -10.14 10.59 -14.89
CA VAL A 147 -9.75 9.67 -15.96
C VAL A 147 -9.69 8.25 -15.44
N ILE A 148 -10.20 7.29 -16.22
CA ILE A 148 -10.03 5.86 -15.96
C ILE A 148 -9.42 5.22 -17.21
N SER A 149 -8.32 4.50 -17.04
CA SER A 149 -7.72 3.74 -18.14
C SER A 149 -8.45 2.42 -18.38
N HIS A 150 -8.27 1.85 -19.57
CA HIS A 150 -8.51 0.42 -19.80
C HIS A 150 -7.59 -0.46 -18.92
N VAL A 151 -7.97 -1.73 -18.75
CA VAL A 151 -7.10 -2.73 -18.13
C VAL A 151 -6.04 -3.14 -19.14
N SER A 152 -4.77 -2.98 -18.75
CA SER A 152 -3.62 -3.39 -19.55
C SER A 152 -2.89 -4.54 -18.86
N SER A 153 -2.21 -5.40 -19.63
CA SER A 153 -1.39 -6.47 -19.09
C SER A 153 0.09 -6.12 -19.24
N LEU A 154 0.88 -6.31 -18.19
CA LEU A 154 2.31 -6.01 -18.22
C LEU A 154 3.10 -6.96 -17.34
N ARG A 155 4.35 -7.22 -17.74
CA ARG A 155 5.28 -8.04 -16.96
C ARG A 155 6.05 -7.14 -16.00
N THR A 156 5.86 -7.37 -14.71
CA THR A 156 6.59 -6.63 -13.67
C THR A 156 7.99 -7.21 -13.48
N ARG A 157 8.93 -6.38 -13.04
CA ARG A 157 10.33 -6.79 -12.81
C ARG A 157 10.37 -7.93 -11.79
N GLY A 158 10.87 -9.10 -12.18
CA GLY A 158 11.04 -10.27 -11.30
C GLY A 158 9.88 -11.25 -11.25
N ARG A 159 8.75 -11.00 -11.94
CA ARG A 159 7.65 -11.99 -12.11
C ARG A 159 7.56 -12.44 -13.57
N GLN A 160 7.45 -13.75 -13.81
CA GLN A 160 7.25 -14.27 -15.18
C GLN A 160 5.81 -14.06 -15.68
N ALA A 161 4.84 -14.07 -14.76
CA ALA A 161 3.44 -13.86 -15.07
C ALA A 161 3.14 -12.41 -15.48
N LYS A 162 2.20 -12.25 -16.42
CA LYS A 162 1.62 -10.94 -16.74
C LYS A 162 0.71 -10.54 -15.58
N VAL A 163 0.82 -9.29 -15.15
CA VAL A 163 -0.04 -8.69 -14.12
C VAL A 163 -0.93 -7.65 -14.80
N MET A 164 -2.22 -7.66 -14.44
CA MET A 164 -3.17 -6.64 -14.91
C MET A 164 -2.91 -5.32 -14.19
N LYS A 165 -3.04 -4.21 -14.92
CA LYS A 165 -2.87 -2.83 -14.44
C LYS A 165 -4.03 -1.98 -14.92
N ARG A 166 -4.58 -1.15 -14.04
CA ARG A 166 -5.49 -0.06 -14.37
C ARG A 166 -5.05 1.20 -13.64
N THR A 167 -5.14 2.35 -14.29
CA THR A 167 -4.89 3.65 -13.67
C THR A 167 -6.20 4.42 -13.53
N VAL A 168 -6.44 4.96 -12.34
CA VAL A 168 -7.52 5.89 -12.02
C VAL A 168 -6.91 7.21 -11.58
N THR A 169 -7.17 8.28 -12.32
CA THR A 169 -6.65 9.61 -12.01
C THR A 169 -7.66 10.37 -11.17
N ILE A 170 -7.21 10.92 -10.03
CA ILE A 170 -8.03 11.68 -9.10
C ILE A 170 -7.45 13.09 -8.85
N SER A 171 -8.28 14.02 -8.39
CA SER A 171 -7.90 15.39 -8.03
C SER A 171 -8.68 15.95 -6.85
N ASN A 172 -8.08 16.89 -6.12
CA ASN A 172 -8.68 17.56 -4.95
C ASN A 172 -9.69 18.66 -5.28
N ALA A 173 -9.58 19.28 -6.45
CA ALA A 173 -10.52 20.26 -6.98
C ALA A 173 -10.30 20.36 -8.50
N ARG A 174 -11.31 20.85 -9.24
CA ARG A 174 -11.23 20.94 -10.70
C ARG A 174 -10.32 22.10 -11.15
N ASP A 175 -9.51 21.79 -12.16
CA ASP A 175 -8.87 22.68 -13.14
C ASP A 175 -7.49 23.30 -12.81
N THR A 176 -7.06 23.43 -11.55
CA THR A 176 -5.69 23.92 -11.22
C THR A 176 -4.96 23.15 -10.12
N GLY A 177 -5.61 22.17 -9.50
CA GLY A 177 -5.01 21.34 -8.46
C GLY A 177 -4.14 20.21 -9.00
N PRO A 178 -3.19 19.71 -8.19
CA PRO A 178 -2.43 18.52 -8.56
C PRO A 178 -3.37 17.33 -8.75
N THR A 179 -3.10 16.55 -9.80
CA THR A 179 -3.72 15.25 -10.02
C THR A 179 -2.77 14.18 -9.53
N VAL A 180 -3.32 13.02 -9.13
CA VAL A 180 -2.52 11.84 -8.82
C VAL A 180 -3.14 10.61 -9.45
N ASP A 181 -2.27 9.75 -9.96
CA ASP A 181 -2.62 8.46 -10.51
C ASP A 181 -2.64 7.39 -9.40
N VAL A 182 -3.77 6.70 -9.28
CA VAL A 182 -3.91 5.48 -8.49
C VAL A 182 -3.82 4.28 -9.44
N VAL A 183 -2.73 3.53 -9.32
CA VAL A 183 -2.44 2.35 -10.14
C VAL A 183 -2.89 1.10 -9.40
N LEU A 184 -3.96 0.48 -9.88
CA LEU A 184 -4.53 -0.76 -9.39
C LEU A 184 -3.88 -1.97 -10.09
N TRP A 185 -3.61 -3.03 -9.34
CA TRP A 185 -2.87 -4.20 -9.81
C TRP A 185 -3.64 -5.51 -9.65
N GLY A 186 -3.41 -6.45 -10.57
CA GLY A 186 -3.98 -7.79 -10.50
C GLY A 186 -5.51 -7.76 -10.53
N GLU A 187 -6.13 -8.47 -9.60
CA GLU A 187 -7.59 -8.54 -9.47
C GLU A 187 -8.23 -7.16 -9.24
N TRP A 188 -7.58 -6.25 -8.50
CA TRP A 188 -8.09 -4.90 -8.27
C TRP A 188 -8.17 -4.07 -9.55
N ALA A 189 -7.30 -4.34 -10.53
CA ALA A 189 -7.39 -3.70 -11.84
C ALA A 189 -8.66 -4.12 -12.59
N THR A 190 -9.05 -5.39 -12.48
CA THR A 190 -10.23 -5.95 -13.17
C THR A 190 -11.53 -5.73 -12.39
N ALA A 191 -11.49 -5.75 -11.06
CA ALA A 191 -12.66 -5.61 -10.19
C ALA A 191 -13.16 -4.15 -10.07
N PHE A 192 -12.35 -3.16 -10.46
CA PHE A 192 -12.76 -1.76 -10.41
C PHE A 192 -13.97 -1.50 -11.34
N PRO A 193 -15.11 -1.00 -10.82
CA PRO A 193 -16.42 -0.97 -11.51
C PRO A 193 -16.51 0.16 -12.54
N THR A 194 -15.70 0.08 -13.60
CA THR A 194 -15.48 1.18 -14.54
C THR A 194 -16.72 1.54 -15.33
N GLU A 195 -17.45 0.53 -15.79
CA GLU A 195 -18.64 0.69 -16.61
C GLU A 195 -19.75 1.41 -15.84
N GLN A 196 -19.91 1.09 -14.55
CA GLN A 196 -20.86 1.74 -13.67
C GLN A 196 -20.40 3.17 -13.36
N VAL A 197 -19.16 3.34 -12.91
CA VAL A 197 -18.59 4.65 -12.56
C VAL A 197 -18.64 5.62 -13.74
N HIS A 198 -18.29 5.16 -14.94
CA HIS A 198 -18.34 5.98 -16.15
C HIS A 198 -19.79 6.35 -16.53
N ARG A 199 -20.72 5.39 -16.49
CA ARG A 199 -22.14 5.62 -16.77
C ARG A 199 -22.74 6.67 -15.83
N ASP A 200 -22.52 6.48 -14.53
CA ASP A 200 -23.10 7.32 -13.48
C ASP A 200 -22.44 8.70 -13.45
N SER A 201 -21.21 8.83 -13.98
CA SER A 201 -20.51 10.12 -14.09
C SER A 201 -21.18 11.14 -15.02
N GLY A 202 -22.19 10.74 -15.81
CA GLY A 202 -22.99 11.69 -16.58
C GLY A 202 -23.78 12.65 -15.68
N SER A 203 -24.28 12.17 -14.54
CA SER A 203 -25.26 12.89 -13.72
C SER A 203 -24.65 13.64 -12.54
N SER A 204 -23.57 13.12 -11.95
CA SER A 204 -22.94 13.72 -10.77
C SER A 204 -21.44 13.45 -10.69
N PRO A 205 -20.66 14.31 -10.02
CA PRO A 205 -19.25 14.04 -9.73
C PRO A 205 -19.08 12.71 -9.01
N HIS A 206 -18.08 11.94 -9.43
CA HIS A 206 -17.71 10.69 -8.77
C HIS A 206 -16.54 10.94 -7.84
N ILE A 207 -16.83 10.87 -6.56
CA ILE A 207 -15.84 11.07 -5.53
C ILE A 207 -15.49 9.73 -4.94
N ILE A 208 -14.19 9.47 -4.82
CA ILE A 208 -13.67 8.20 -4.36
C ILE A 208 -12.70 8.42 -3.20
N ILE A 209 -12.83 7.59 -2.17
CA ILE A 209 -11.80 7.41 -1.16
C ILE A 209 -11.06 6.13 -1.52
N PHE A 210 -9.77 6.21 -1.81
CA PHE A 210 -8.90 5.04 -1.85
C PHE A 210 -8.24 4.88 -0.50
N VAL A 211 -8.35 3.69 0.10
CA VAL A 211 -7.65 3.32 1.33
C VAL A 211 -6.62 2.24 1.04
N GLY A 212 -5.59 2.12 1.88
CA GLY A 212 -4.64 1.02 1.78
C GLY A 212 -3.66 1.15 0.60
N THR A 213 -3.37 2.37 0.14
CA THR A 213 -2.45 2.61 -0.98
C THR A 213 -1.01 2.85 -0.51
N LEU A 214 -0.04 2.62 -1.40
CA LEU A 214 1.37 2.95 -1.17
C LEU A 214 1.84 4.03 -2.13
N VAL A 215 2.46 5.08 -1.60
CA VAL A 215 3.09 6.10 -2.43
C VAL A 215 4.31 5.53 -3.15
N ARG A 216 4.36 5.71 -4.47
CA ARG A 216 5.44 5.28 -5.36
C ARG A 216 5.86 6.45 -6.23
N SER A 217 7.15 6.50 -6.57
CA SER A 217 7.65 7.36 -7.63
C SER A 217 7.92 6.53 -8.87
N TYR A 218 7.45 7.02 -10.02
CA TYR A 218 7.76 6.46 -11.33
C TYR A 218 8.06 7.61 -12.29
N ALA A 219 9.23 7.56 -12.94
CA ALA A 219 9.71 8.62 -13.83
C ALA A 219 9.59 10.04 -13.21
N ASP A 220 9.97 10.15 -11.93
CA ASP A 220 9.91 11.37 -11.11
C ASP A 220 8.50 11.91 -10.81
N ASN A 221 7.45 11.19 -11.19
CA ASN A 221 6.07 11.49 -10.82
C ASN A 221 5.60 10.65 -9.63
N VAL A 222 4.94 11.32 -8.68
CA VAL A 222 4.31 10.67 -7.52
C VAL A 222 3.01 10.01 -7.97
N SER A 223 2.85 8.73 -7.61
CA SER A 223 1.66 7.93 -7.87
C SER A 223 1.33 7.08 -6.64
N LEU A 224 0.12 6.56 -6.60
CA LEU A 224 -0.35 5.65 -5.57
C LEU A 224 -0.49 4.26 -6.16
N SER A 225 -0.02 3.26 -5.45
CA SER A 225 -0.13 1.85 -5.84
C SER A 225 -1.17 1.16 -4.98
N GLY A 226 -2.26 0.71 -5.60
CA GLY A 226 -3.31 -0.11 -4.98
C GLY A 226 -3.10 -1.60 -5.26
N GLY A 227 -2.61 -2.32 -4.25
CA GLY A 227 -2.43 -3.78 -4.28
C GLY A 227 -3.46 -4.50 -3.40
N SER A 228 -3.05 -5.60 -2.76
CA SER A 228 -3.96 -6.45 -1.97
C SER A 228 -4.62 -5.77 -0.77
N SER A 229 -3.96 -4.76 -0.20
CA SER A 229 -4.49 -3.96 0.92
C SER A 229 -5.44 -2.86 0.48
N CYS A 230 -5.54 -2.58 -0.83
CA CYS A 230 -6.27 -1.44 -1.34
C CYS A 230 -7.77 -1.71 -1.34
N MET A 231 -8.55 -0.70 -0.97
CA MET A 231 -9.99 -0.68 -1.17
C MET A 231 -10.43 0.72 -1.56
N TRP A 232 -11.65 0.84 -2.05
CA TRP A 232 -12.23 2.12 -2.41
C TRP A 232 -13.68 2.25 -1.94
N TYR A 233 -14.07 3.48 -1.60
CA TYR A 233 -15.44 3.85 -1.32
C TYR A 233 -15.86 4.94 -2.30
N ILE A 234 -16.87 4.64 -3.12
CA ILE A 234 -17.38 5.56 -4.14
C ILE A 234 -18.61 6.25 -3.59
N ASN A 235 -18.61 7.58 -3.61
CA ASN A 235 -19.72 8.43 -3.14
C ASN A 235 -20.18 8.07 -1.72
N ALA A 236 -19.24 7.69 -0.85
CA ALA A 236 -19.51 7.34 0.54
C ALA A 236 -20.29 8.48 1.25
N PRO A 237 -21.28 8.16 2.11
CA PRO A 237 -22.10 9.16 2.78
C PRO A 237 -21.35 9.78 3.98
N VAL A 238 -20.18 10.35 3.73
CA VAL A 238 -19.30 10.95 4.75
C VAL A 238 -19.11 12.45 4.50
N PRO A 239 -18.88 13.26 5.55
CA PRO A 239 -18.83 14.72 5.44
C PRO A 239 -17.84 15.24 4.39
N GLU A 240 -16.65 14.64 4.31
CA GLU A 240 -15.57 15.07 3.40
C GLU A 240 -15.93 14.81 1.93
N VAL A 241 -16.61 13.69 1.65
CA VAL A 241 -17.13 13.37 0.31
C VAL A 241 -18.24 14.34 -0.07
N ASN A 242 -19.16 14.64 0.86
CA ASN A 242 -20.24 15.60 0.60
C ASN A 242 -19.72 17.02 0.38
N ALA A 243 -18.71 17.44 1.16
CA ALA A 243 -18.06 18.73 1.01
C ALA A 243 -17.36 18.86 -0.36
N LEU A 244 -16.62 17.82 -0.77
CA LEU A 244 -15.98 17.78 -2.09
C LEU A 244 -17.02 17.70 -3.22
N ARG A 245 -18.18 17.08 -2.99
CA ARG A 245 -19.28 17.04 -3.97
C ARG A 245 -19.85 18.43 -4.20
N ALA A 246 -20.22 19.11 -3.12
CA ALA A 246 -20.80 20.44 -3.19
C ALA A 246 -19.86 21.45 -3.87
N SER A 247 -18.54 21.33 -3.66
CA SER A 247 -17.57 22.22 -4.31
C SER A 247 -17.33 21.90 -5.79
N THR A 248 -17.71 20.72 -6.27
CA THR A 248 -17.39 20.24 -7.64
C THR A 248 -18.61 20.13 -8.55
N GLU A 249 -19.82 20.03 -7.99
CA GLU A 249 -21.09 20.03 -8.74
C GLU A 249 -21.23 21.16 -9.77
N PRO A 250 -20.92 22.44 -9.44
CA PRO A 250 -21.12 23.55 -10.39
C PRO A 250 -20.33 23.42 -11.69
N ASN A 251 -19.20 22.70 -11.66
CA ASN A 251 -18.29 22.53 -12.79
C ASN A 251 -18.15 21.04 -13.17
N HIS A 252 -19.16 20.24 -12.89
CA HIS A 252 -19.15 18.80 -13.19
C HIS A 252 -18.83 18.54 -14.66
N ARG A 253 -17.92 17.60 -14.92
CA ARG A 253 -17.84 16.97 -16.25
C ARG A 253 -17.68 15.47 -16.12
N PRO A 254 -18.22 14.70 -17.08
CA PRO A 254 -18.11 13.25 -17.08
C PRO A 254 -16.65 12.78 -17.05
N ILE A 255 -16.47 11.59 -16.50
CA ILE A 255 -15.16 10.93 -16.45
C ILE A 255 -14.74 10.56 -17.87
N ILE A 256 -13.46 10.79 -18.18
CA ILE A 256 -12.88 10.35 -19.45
C ILE A 256 -12.49 8.88 -19.29
N TRP A 257 -13.18 8.00 -20.02
CA TRP A 257 -12.70 6.63 -20.20
C TRP A 257 -11.67 6.59 -21.32
N ASP A 258 -10.39 6.56 -20.94
CA ASP A 258 -9.29 6.55 -21.89
C ASP A 258 -9.11 5.15 -22.51
N GLN A 259 -9.81 4.95 -23.63
CA GLN A 259 -9.69 3.78 -24.50
C GLN A 259 -8.47 3.87 -25.44
N ARG A 260 -7.77 5.03 -25.52
CA ARG A 260 -6.72 5.29 -26.52
C ARG A 260 -5.33 4.84 -26.11
N LYS A 261 -5.11 4.44 -24.86
CA LYS A 261 -3.81 3.97 -24.35
C LYS A 261 -3.47 2.49 -24.60
N VAL A 262 -4.16 1.78 -25.49
CA VAL A 262 -3.84 0.37 -25.81
C VAL A 262 -2.47 0.23 -26.54
N ALA A 263 -1.91 1.31 -27.09
CA ALA A 263 -0.79 1.21 -28.03
C ALA A 263 0.55 1.91 -27.65
N VAL A 264 0.67 2.63 -26.54
CA VAL A 264 1.90 3.45 -26.30
C VAL A 264 2.61 3.21 -24.95
N GLU A 265 1.99 2.53 -23.98
CA GLU A 265 2.69 2.10 -22.75
C GLU A 265 3.13 0.63 -22.79
N SER A 266 3.33 0.07 -23.98
CA SER A 266 4.30 -1.02 -24.16
C SER A 266 5.73 -0.45 -24.17
N THR A 267 6.05 0.47 -23.26
CA THR A 267 7.41 0.54 -22.76
C THR A 267 7.59 -0.78 -22.05
N ILE A 268 8.12 -1.75 -22.79
CA ILE A 268 8.87 -2.85 -22.21
C ILE A 268 9.84 -2.12 -21.28
N VAL A 269 9.52 -2.04 -19.99
CA VAL A 269 10.56 -1.95 -18.97
C VAL A 269 11.42 -3.11 -19.36
N ALA A 270 12.61 -2.85 -19.91
CA ALA A 270 13.53 -3.89 -20.34
C ALA A 270 13.88 -4.65 -19.08
N VAL A 271 13.06 -5.64 -18.74
CA VAL A 271 13.27 -6.49 -17.59
C VAL A 271 14.53 -7.24 -17.96
N PRO A 272 15.62 -7.06 -17.18
CA PRO A 272 16.88 -7.69 -17.51
C PRO A 272 16.67 -9.19 -17.65
N GLU A 273 17.09 -9.76 -18.78
CA GLU A 273 16.86 -11.18 -19.05
C GLU A 273 17.59 -12.04 -18.01
N HIS A 274 16.98 -13.14 -17.58
CA HIS A 274 17.68 -14.13 -16.77
C HIS A 274 18.77 -14.80 -17.61
N LYS A 275 20.01 -14.75 -17.13
CA LYS A 275 21.15 -15.45 -17.78
C LYS A 275 21.83 -16.37 -16.78
N LYS A 276 22.39 -17.48 -17.26
CA LYS A 276 23.31 -18.27 -16.43
C LYS A 276 24.66 -17.56 -16.40
N LEU A 277 25.41 -17.76 -15.31
CA LEU A 277 26.73 -17.13 -15.14
C LEU A 277 27.66 -17.43 -16.34
N LYS A 278 27.60 -18.65 -16.89
CA LYS A 278 28.37 -19.05 -18.08
C LYS A 278 28.10 -18.19 -19.32
N ASP A 279 26.88 -17.67 -19.46
CA ASP A 279 26.44 -16.92 -20.64
C ASP A 279 26.82 -15.44 -20.56
N ILE A 280 27.12 -14.94 -19.35
CA ILE A 280 27.57 -13.55 -19.13
C ILE A 280 29.07 -13.43 -18.88
N LYS A 281 29.75 -14.54 -18.55
CA LYS A 281 31.16 -14.55 -18.14
C LYS A 281 32.12 -14.01 -19.20
N TYR A 282 31.76 -14.13 -20.48
CA TYR A 282 32.63 -13.79 -21.62
C TYR A 282 31.98 -12.79 -22.59
N LEU A 283 31.01 -12.01 -22.13
CA LEU A 283 30.38 -10.99 -22.96
C LEU A 283 31.36 -9.85 -23.28
N HIS A 284 31.29 -9.35 -24.52
CA HIS A 284 32.14 -8.24 -24.94
C HIS A 284 31.75 -6.95 -24.19
N PRO A 285 32.66 -6.33 -23.41
CA PRO A 285 32.31 -5.21 -22.51
C PRO A 285 31.78 -3.97 -23.23
N PHE A 286 32.24 -3.72 -24.45
CA PHE A 286 31.84 -2.54 -25.22
C PHE A 286 30.48 -2.71 -25.92
N GLU A 287 30.13 -3.93 -26.33
CA GLU A 287 28.83 -4.23 -26.96
C GLU A 287 27.69 -4.40 -25.96
N ASN A 288 28.03 -4.59 -24.69
CA ASN A 288 27.08 -4.85 -23.62
C ASN A 288 27.12 -3.76 -22.53
N LYS A 289 27.63 -2.56 -22.89
CA LYS A 289 27.65 -1.38 -22.02
C LYS A 289 26.21 -1.01 -21.63
N LYS A 290 25.96 -0.82 -20.33
CA LYS A 290 24.64 -0.51 -19.73
C LYS A 290 23.54 -1.58 -19.93
N LYS A 291 23.88 -2.80 -20.38
CA LYS A 291 22.92 -3.90 -20.34
C LYS A 291 22.86 -4.48 -18.92
N GLU A 292 21.65 -4.73 -18.45
CA GLU A 292 21.41 -5.39 -17.17
C GLU A 292 21.03 -6.86 -17.43
N TRP A 293 21.34 -7.76 -16.48
CA TRP A 293 20.84 -9.14 -16.46
C TRP A 293 20.42 -9.54 -15.05
N LEU A 294 19.49 -10.49 -14.96
CA LEU A 294 19.17 -11.16 -13.70
C LEU A 294 19.97 -12.46 -13.59
N VAL A 295 20.64 -12.67 -12.46
CA VAL A 295 21.42 -13.88 -12.19
C VAL A 295 21.10 -14.45 -10.82
N ILE A 296 21.04 -15.78 -10.75
CA ILE A 296 20.97 -16.51 -9.48
C ILE A 296 22.37 -17.06 -9.22
N VAL A 297 22.98 -16.65 -8.11
CA VAL A 297 24.35 -17.04 -7.74
C VAL A 297 24.42 -17.48 -6.29
N LYS A 298 25.35 -18.40 -6.00
CA LYS A 298 25.75 -18.73 -4.62
C LYS A 298 27.00 -17.92 -4.30
N VAL A 299 26.90 -17.04 -3.30
CA VAL A 299 28.06 -16.27 -2.83
C VAL A 299 28.94 -17.20 -2.00
N LEU A 300 30.16 -17.49 -2.50
CA LEU A 300 31.09 -18.41 -1.83
C LEU A 300 32.09 -17.67 -0.92
N LYS A 301 32.54 -16.48 -1.33
CA LYS A 301 33.56 -15.71 -0.61
C LYS A 301 33.51 -14.23 -0.99
N ILE A 302 33.79 -13.35 -0.03
CA ILE A 302 33.95 -11.90 -0.24
C ILE A 302 35.41 -11.56 0.11
N ASN A 303 36.22 -11.21 -0.89
CA ASN A 303 37.68 -11.05 -0.75
C ASN A 303 38.15 -9.61 -0.46
N ARG A 304 37.29 -8.60 -0.57
CA ARG A 304 37.65 -7.18 -0.44
C ARG A 304 36.86 -6.53 0.69
N SER A 305 37.34 -5.38 1.19
CA SER A 305 36.57 -4.55 2.10
C SER A 305 35.23 -4.21 1.43
N TRP A 306 34.16 -4.74 2.01
CA TRP A 306 32.79 -4.63 1.50
C TRP A 306 32.11 -3.36 1.99
N TRP A 307 32.84 -2.55 2.77
CA TRP A 307 32.36 -1.29 3.32
C TRP A 307 33.48 -0.23 3.36
N TYR A 308 33.07 1.02 3.51
CA TYR A 308 33.93 2.17 3.74
C TYR A 308 33.27 3.15 4.71
N THR A 309 34.07 4.02 5.33
CA THR A 309 33.59 5.13 6.17
C THR A 309 33.15 6.28 5.27
N ALA A 310 31.86 6.61 5.29
CA ALA A 310 31.25 7.61 4.43
C ALA A 310 30.88 8.89 5.19
N CYS A 311 30.94 10.01 4.48
CA CYS A 311 30.48 11.31 4.94
C CYS A 311 28.95 11.29 5.06
N LYS A 312 28.40 11.75 6.18
CA LYS A 312 26.94 11.85 6.38
C LYS A 312 26.24 12.75 5.35
N LYS A 313 26.92 13.78 4.84
CA LYS A 313 26.35 14.77 3.92
C LYS A 313 26.39 14.32 2.46
N CYS A 314 27.56 13.93 1.96
CA CYS A 314 27.75 13.66 0.52
C CYS A 314 28.03 12.18 0.19
N LEU A 315 28.03 11.30 1.20
CA LEU A 315 28.25 9.86 1.07
C LEU A 315 29.62 9.45 0.51
N ARG A 316 30.53 10.40 0.23
CA ARG A 316 31.91 10.11 -0.20
C ARG A 316 32.76 9.61 0.96
N THR A 317 33.88 8.98 0.63
CA THR A 317 34.83 8.44 1.62
C THR A 317 35.32 9.52 2.57
N THR A 318 35.52 9.14 3.82
CA THR A 318 36.13 9.97 4.84
C THR A 318 37.46 9.39 5.29
N LYS A 319 38.40 10.23 5.69
CA LYS A 319 39.68 9.84 6.27
C LYS A 319 39.79 10.34 7.71
N PRO A 320 40.55 9.64 8.58
CA PRO A 320 40.85 10.13 9.92
C PRO A 320 41.43 11.55 9.88
N HIS A 321 40.93 12.43 10.75
CA HIS A 321 41.38 13.82 10.88
C HIS A 321 41.25 14.25 12.35
N SER A 322 42.39 14.35 13.03
CA SER A 322 42.48 14.46 14.49
C SER A 322 41.63 13.38 15.16
N ASP A 323 40.75 13.75 16.11
CA ASP A 323 39.88 12.82 16.84
C ASP A 323 38.56 12.49 16.08
N THR A 324 38.47 12.86 14.80
CA THR A 324 37.25 12.70 13.98
C THR A 324 37.59 12.24 12.55
N TYR A 325 36.65 12.40 11.61
CA TYR A 325 36.84 12.06 10.21
C TYR A 325 36.50 13.26 9.31
N LYS A 326 37.35 13.51 8.30
CA LYS A 326 37.13 14.55 7.27
C LYS A 326 36.75 13.90 5.94
N CYS A 327 35.77 14.49 5.27
CA CYS A 327 35.37 14.10 3.92
C CYS A 327 36.52 14.32 2.91
N THR A 328 36.74 13.35 2.00
CA THR A 328 37.79 13.45 0.97
C THR A 328 37.35 14.20 -0.28
N ASN A 329 36.08 14.63 -0.35
CA ASN A 329 35.58 15.39 -1.49
C ASN A 329 35.91 16.88 -1.31
N ASN A 330 36.63 17.48 -2.27
CA ASN A 330 37.06 18.88 -2.21
C ASN A 330 35.88 19.86 -2.17
N SER A 331 34.69 19.47 -2.64
CA SER A 331 33.48 20.30 -2.55
C SER A 331 32.68 20.07 -1.26
N CYS A 332 33.23 19.38 -0.26
CA CYS A 332 32.55 19.05 0.98
C CYS A 332 33.48 19.13 2.20
N ASP A 333 33.39 20.21 2.95
CA ASP A 333 34.20 20.47 4.16
C ASP A 333 33.67 19.80 5.43
N SER A 334 32.89 18.72 5.29
CA SER A 334 32.30 18.05 6.45
C SER A 334 33.38 17.33 7.28
N ILE A 335 33.43 17.67 8.57
CA ILE A 335 34.23 17.01 9.60
C ILE A 335 33.27 16.49 10.68
N GLY A 336 33.38 15.21 11.07
CA GLY A 336 32.54 14.63 12.11
C GLY A 336 32.48 13.11 12.06
N SER A 337 31.56 12.51 12.81
CA SER A 337 31.42 11.04 12.87
C SER A 337 31.01 10.46 11.51
N PRO A 338 31.77 9.50 10.96
CA PRO A 338 31.44 8.88 9.69
C PRO A 338 30.29 7.89 9.85
N THR A 339 29.72 7.45 8.74
CA THR A 339 28.73 6.37 8.70
C THR A 339 29.26 5.22 7.85
N PRO A 340 29.30 3.97 8.35
CA PRO A 340 29.70 2.84 7.54
C PRO A 340 28.70 2.63 6.39
N ARG A 341 29.21 2.47 5.16
CA ARG A 341 28.43 2.23 3.95
C ARG A 341 29.02 1.06 3.18
N LEU A 342 28.15 0.29 2.52
CA LEU A 342 28.56 -0.79 1.63
C LEU A 342 29.20 -0.22 0.36
N ASN A 343 30.25 -0.88 -0.12
CA ASN A 343 30.79 -0.61 -1.46
C ASN A 343 29.79 -1.16 -2.49
N THR A 344 29.20 -0.28 -3.30
CA THR A 344 28.48 -0.69 -4.51
C THR A 344 29.55 -1.02 -5.56
N LEU A 345 29.65 -2.30 -5.93
CA LEU A 345 30.54 -2.77 -7.00
C LEU A 345 30.16 -2.17 -8.36
#